data_AF-A0A2V5Z125-F1
#
_entry.id   AF-A0A2V5Z125-F1
#
_cell.length_a   1.000
_cell.length_b   1.000
_cell.length_c   1.000
_cell.angle_alpha   90.00
_cell.angle_beta   90.00
_cell.angle_gamma   90.00
#
_symmetry.space_group_name_H-M   'P 1'
#
loop_
_entity.id
_entity.type
_entity.pdbx_description
1 polymer ?
#
loop_
_entity_poly.entity_id
_entity_poly.type
_entity_poly.pdbx_seq_one_letter_code
_entity_poly.pdbx_strand_id
1 'polypeptide(L)'
;MIHRLSFIFAFLVLVSSVHARDERSVKDLSKALAALAPDVDPAEAELLSETAHMKARSLAKEYRVVLNPEFTVFLVNIGKRKRGWCGHWAQDLGARLKELKLKTLVLHWGEAYPNTSSENNALVVTARNQRFEDGILFDAWRRAGRLFWCPVKKDDEYEVEQHYGHSGITMWRENTKWSAWLQEYQTAQQTPQTANALAPR
;
A
#
# COMPACT_ATOMS: atom_id res chain seq x y z
N MET A 1 -34.78 2.42 30.35
CA MET A 1 -34.49 1.32 29.41
C MET A 1 -34.50 1.72 27.93
N ILE A 2 -35.14 2.83 27.53
CA ILE A 2 -35.28 3.23 26.11
C ILE A 2 -33.98 3.80 25.50
N HIS A 3 -33.15 4.52 26.26
CA HIS A 3 -31.87 5.04 25.73
C HIS A 3 -30.81 3.96 25.44
N ARG A 4 -30.84 2.80 26.10
CA ARG A 4 -29.84 1.74 25.86
C ARG A 4 -30.08 0.99 24.53
N LEU A 5 -31.33 0.89 24.05
CA LEU A 5 -31.63 0.25 22.76
C LEU A 5 -31.27 1.15 21.56
N SER A 6 -31.45 2.47 21.67
CA SER A 6 -31.10 3.41 20.58
C SER A 6 -29.60 3.46 20.31
N PHE A 7 -28.74 3.33 21.35
CA PHE A 7 -27.29 3.28 21.19
C PHE A 7 -26.80 1.97 20.54
N ILE A 8 -27.45 0.84 20.84
CA ILE A 8 -27.11 -0.46 20.24
C ILE A 8 -27.46 -0.48 18.74
N PHE A 9 -28.62 0.08 18.35
CA PHE A 9 -29.04 0.14 16.96
C PHE A 9 -28.15 1.06 16.12
N ALA A 10 -27.77 2.23 16.66
CA ALA A 10 -26.84 3.15 15.99
C ALA A 10 -25.44 2.51 15.80
N PHE A 11 -24.95 1.75 16.78
CA PHE A 11 -23.64 1.09 16.70
C PHE A 11 -23.62 -0.04 15.66
N LEU A 12 -24.68 -0.85 15.57
CA LEU A 12 -24.83 -1.90 14.57
C LEU A 12 -24.85 -1.34 13.14
N VAL A 13 -25.61 -0.27 12.89
CA VAL A 13 -25.70 0.37 11.57
C VAL A 13 -24.35 0.96 11.12
N LEU A 14 -23.58 1.54 12.06
CA LEU A 14 -22.25 2.08 11.77
C LEU A 14 -21.22 1.00 11.40
N VAL A 15 -21.21 -0.14 12.12
CA VAL A 15 -20.29 -1.26 11.84
C VAL A 15 -20.60 -1.88 10.47
N SER A 16 -21.86 -2.11 10.13
CA SER A 16 -22.26 -2.62 8.81
C SER A 16 -21.85 -1.70 7.68
N SER A 17 -21.96 -0.38 7.88
CA SER A 17 -21.59 0.62 6.87
C SER A 17 -20.07 0.68 6.62
N VAL A 18 -19.26 0.52 7.67
CA VAL A 18 -17.80 0.45 7.54
C VAL A 18 -17.37 -0.83 6.83
N HIS A 19 -17.98 -1.98 7.16
CA HIS A 19 -17.68 -3.25 6.50
C HIS A 19 -18.05 -3.23 5.01
N ALA A 20 -19.23 -2.70 4.66
CA ALA A 20 -19.66 -2.59 3.27
C ALA A 20 -18.78 -1.64 2.43
N ARG A 21 -18.26 -0.55 3.03
CA ARG A 21 -17.30 0.35 2.36
C ARG A 21 -15.96 -0.35 2.11
N ASP A 22 -15.51 -1.18 3.04
CA ASP A 22 -14.26 -1.92 2.92
C ASP A 22 -14.35 -3.00 1.83
N GLU A 23 -15.45 -3.78 1.79
CA GLU A 23 -15.70 -4.74 0.70
C GLU A 23 -15.76 -4.07 -0.68
N ARG A 24 -16.37 -2.88 -0.75
CA ARG A 24 -16.39 -2.09 -1.99
C ARG A 24 -14.99 -1.66 -2.40
N SER A 25 -14.20 -1.13 -1.46
CA SER A 25 -12.81 -0.73 -1.72
C SER A 25 -11.95 -1.91 -2.21
N VAL A 26 -12.11 -3.09 -1.61
CA VAL A 26 -11.41 -4.31 -2.05
C VAL A 26 -11.77 -4.66 -3.51
N LYS A 27 -13.06 -4.66 -3.84
CA LYS A 27 -13.54 -4.97 -5.19
C LYS A 27 -13.11 -3.93 -6.22
N ASP A 28 -13.20 -2.65 -5.87
CA ASP A 28 -12.85 -1.55 -6.75
C ASP A 28 -11.33 -1.51 -7.02
N LEU A 29 -10.51 -1.78 -5.99
CA LEU A 29 -9.06 -1.90 -6.17
C LEU A 29 -8.68 -3.12 -7.02
N SER A 30 -9.30 -4.28 -6.79
CA SER A 30 -9.08 -5.48 -7.61
C SER A 30 -9.35 -5.20 -9.10
N LYS A 31 -10.48 -4.54 -9.40
CA LYS A 31 -10.82 -4.12 -10.77
C LYS A 31 -9.81 -3.13 -11.33
N ALA A 32 -9.38 -2.14 -10.54
CA ALA A 32 -8.42 -1.15 -10.98
C ALA A 32 -7.06 -1.78 -11.32
N LEU A 33 -6.60 -2.73 -10.50
CA LEU A 33 -5.37 -3.50 -10.74
C LEU A 33 -5.48 -4.35 -12.01
N ALA A 34 -6.57 -5.10 -12.17
CA ALA A 34 -6.81 -5.89 -13.37
C ALA A 34 -6.93 -5.04 -14.64
N ALA A 35 -7.30 -3.76 -14.51
CA ALA A 35 -7.40 -2.82 -15.61
C ALA A 35 -6.08 -2.11 -15.96
N LEU A 36 -4.98 -2.35 -15.21
CA LEU A 36 -3.69 -1.73 -15.50
C LEU A 36 -3.15 -2.11 -16.88
N ALA A 37 -3.30 -3.38 -17.26
CA ALA A 37 -2.96 -3.88 -18.59
C ALA A 37 -3.73 -5.18 -18.92
N PRO A 38 -3.91 -5.54 -20.20
CA PRO A 38 -4.67 -6.74 -20.60
C PRO A 38 -4.07 -8.07 -20.15
N ASP A 39 -2.78 -8.11 -19.82
CA ASP A 39 -2.02 -9.28 -19.39
C ASP A 39 -1.97 -9.46 -17.87
N VAL A 40 -2.60 -8.57 -17.10
CA VAL A 40 -2.76 -8.72 -15.65
C VAL A 40 -3.72 -9.88 -15.36
N ASP A 41 -3.29 -10.81 -14.51
CA ASP A 41 -4.14 -11.91 -14.03
C ASP A 41 -5.19 -11.34 -13.04
N PRO A 42 -6.50 -11.43 -13.34
CA PRO A 42 -7.54 -10.94 -12.44
C PRO A 42 -7.53 -11.60 -11.07
N ALA A 43 -7.13 -12.88 -10.97
CA ALA A 43 -7.04 -13.59 -9.70
C ALA A 43 -5.86 -13.07 -8.85
N GLU A 44 -4.75 -12.73 -9.51
CA GLU A 44 -3.61 -12.08 -8.85
C GLU A 44 -3.98 -10.68 -8.33
N ALA A 45 -4.72 -9.90 -9.13
CA ALA A 45 -5.22 -8.58 -8.75
C ALA A 45 -6.20 -8.63 -7.56
N GLU A 46 -7.11 -9.60 -7.53
CA GLU A 46 -8.01 -9.86 -6.40
C GLU A 46 -7.23 -10.23 -5.13
N LEU A 47 -6.34 -11.22 -5.21
CA LEU A 47 -5.52 -11.66 -4.08
C LEU A 47 -4.65 -10.52 -3.52
N LEU A 48 -4.07 -9.71 -4.40
CA LEU A 48 -3.28 -8.55 -4.00
C LEU A 48 -4.12 -7.51 -3.26
N SER A 49 -5.31 -7.18 -3.80
CA SER A 49 -6.24 -6.22 -3.19
C SER A 49 -6.67 -6.67 -1.80
N GLU A 50 -7.10 -7.92 -1.65
CA GLU A 50 -7.52 -8.48 -0.37
C GLU A 50 -6.39 -8.48 0.65
N THR A 51 -5.20 -8.95 0.23
CA THR A 51 -4.04 -9.03 1.10
C THR A 51 -3.59 -7.65 1.57
N ALA A 52 -3.60 -6.65 0.68
CA ALA A 52 -3.23 -5.28 1.03
C ALA A 52 -4.19 -4.67 2.06
N HIS A 53 -5.50 -4.81 1.83
CA HIS A 53 -6.52 -4.33 2.77
C HIS A 53 -6.44 -5.05 4.13
N MET A 54 -6.29 -6.38 4.14
CA MET A 54 -6.14 -7.16 5.38
C MET A 54 -4.88 -6.76 6.15
N LYS A 55 -3.73 -6.64 5.47
CA LYS A 55 -2.47 -6.27 6.13
C LYS A 55 -2.51 -4.83 6.65
N ALA A 56 -3.07 -3.88 5.89
CA ALA A 56 -3.25 -2.50 6.36
C ALA A 56 -4.05 -2.46 7.68
N ARG A 57 -5.15 -3.21 7.79
CA ARG A 57 -5.92 -3.32 9.03
C ARG A 57 -5.15 -4.00 10.17
N SER A 58 -4.35 -5.03 9.85
CA SER A 58 -3.50 -5.69 10.85
C SER A 58 -2.47 -4.72 11.40
N LEU A 59 -1.82 -3.92 10.53
CA LEU A 59 -0.84 -2.92 10.92
C LEU A 59 -1.40 -1.86 11.86
N ALA A 60 -2.63 -1.40 11.64
CA ALA A 60 -3.29 -0.48 12.57
C ALA A 60 -3.42 -1.05 14.00
N LYS A 61 -3.69 -2.36 14.11
CA LYS A 61 -3.76 -3.07 15.39
C LYS A 61 -2.37 -3.29 15.99
N GLU A 62 -1.43 -3.77 15.18
CA GLU A 62 -0.03 -4.02 15.57
C GLU A 62 0.64 -2.75 16.11
N TYR A 63 0.42 -1.63 15.42
CA TYR A 63 0.95 -0.32 15.84
C TYR A 63 0.06 0.37 16.88
N ARG A 64 -1.07 -0.23 17.26
CA ARG A 64 -2.04 0.30 18.24
C ARG A 64 -2.34 1.76 17.97
N VAL A 65 -2.79 2.07 16.75
CA VAL A 65 -3.21 3.42 16.38
C VAL A 65 -4.47 3.75 17.17
N VAL A 66 -4.39 4.71 18.11
CA VAL A 66 -5.49 5.00 19.05
C VAL A 66 -6.26 6.27 18.66
N LEU A 67 -5.65 7.18 17.88
CA LEU A 67 -6.22 8.49 17.55
C LEU A 67 -6.02 8.82 16.06
N ASN A 68 -4.96 9.55 15.72
CA ASN A 68 -4.58 9.93 14.35
C ASN A 68 -3.22 9.33 13.95
N PRO A 69 -2.97 9.08 12.64
CA PRO A 69 -1.67 8.63 12.14
C PRO A 69 -0.51 9.53 12.59
N GLU A 70 -0.71 10.85 12.53
CA GLU A 70 0.26 11.86 12.96
C GLU A 70 0.61 11.76 14.46
N PHE A 71 -0.37 11.43 15.31
CA PHE A 71 -0.12 11.23 16.74
C PHE A 71 0.74 9.98 16.97
N THR A 72 0.62 8.97 16.11
CA THR A 72 1.47 7.79 16.16
C THR A 72 2.89 8.12 15.71
N VAL A 73 3.06 8.99 14.70
CA VAL A 73 4.36 9.53 14.27
C VAL A 73 5.00 10.38 15.36
N PHE A 74 4.24 11.25 16.02
CA PHE A 74 4.70 12.00 17.19
C PHE A 74 5.24 11.07 18.29
N LEU A 75 4.51 9.99 18.62
CA LEU A 75 4.95 9.01 19.61
C LEU A 75 6.22 8.25 19.21
N VAL A 76 6.47 8.07 17.92
CA VAL A 76 7.75 7.52 17.41
C VAL A 76 8.87 8.54 17.55
N ASN A 77 8.64 9.79 17.14
CA ASN A 77 9.64 10.86 17.18
C ASN A 77 10.09 11.19 18.61
N ILE A 78 9.23 11.09 19.62
CA ILE A 78 9.61 11.28 21.04
C ILE A 78 10.18 10.01 21.69
N GLY A 79 10.49 8.97 20.91
CA GLY A 79 11.09 7.72 21.39
C GLY A 79 10.14 6.81 22.20
N LYS A 80 8.86 7.14 22.31
CA LYS A 80 7.87 6.31 23.01
C LYS A 80 7.43 5.08 22.21
N ARG A 81 7.73 5.03 20.91
CA ARG A 81 7.50 3.85 20.05
C ARG A 81 8.63 3.63 19.05
N LYS A 82 8.94 2.35 18.79
CA LYS A 82 10.01 1.94 17.86
C LYS A 82 9.57 1.95 16.38
N ARG A 83 8.26 1.92 16.08
CA ARG A 83 7.70 1.83 14.72
C ARG A 83 6.40 2.63 14.59
N GLY A 84 6.03 3.09 13.38
CA GLY A 84 4.78 3.82 13.13
C GLY A 84 4.80 4.98 12.13
N TRP A 85 5.96 5.36 11.59
CA TRP A 85 6.07 6.34 10.48
C TRP A 85 5.82 5.68 9.11
N CYS A 86 5.52 6.49 8.10
CA CYS A 86 5.12 6.07 6.74
C CYS A 86 6.02 4.96 6.15
N GLY A 87 7.35 5.09 6.29
CA GLY A 87 8.31 4.09 5.81
C GLY A 87 8.11 2.70 6.41
N HIS A 88 7.76 2.58 7.70
CA HIS A 88 7.49 1.26 8.30
C HIS A 88 6.19 0.64 7.81
N TRP A 89 5.17 1.45 7.53
CA TRP A 89 3.92 0.95 6.94
C TRP A 89 4.16 0.44 5.53
N ALA A 90 4.87 1.20 4.70
CA ALA A 90 5.26 0.79 3.34
C ALA A 90 6.11 -0.49 3.37
N GLN A 91 7.08 -0.58 4.30
CA GLN A 91 7.92 -1.76 4.48
C GLN A 91 7.11 -3.00 4.89
N ASP A 92 6.29 -2.91 5.94
CA ASP A 92 5.59 -4.09 6.47
C ASP A 92 4.42 -4.52 5.59
N LEU A 93 3.79 -3.58 4.88
CA LEU A 93 2.86 -3.89 3.80
C LEU A 93 3.60 -4.58 2.66
N GLY A 94 4.70 -3.99 2.19
CA GLY A 94 5.48 -4.47 1.05
C GLY A 94 6.05 -5.86 1.27
N ALA A 95 6.56 -6.14 2.47
CA ALA A 95 7.04 -7.46 2.87
C ALA A 95 5.94 -8.53 2.73
N ARG A 96 4.71 -8.22 3.16
CA ARG A 96 3.57 -9.13 3.03
C ARG A 96 3.15 -9.31 1.58
N LEU A 97 3.10 -8.25 0.78
CA LEU A 97 2.71 -8.37 -0.63
C LEU A 97 3.78 -9.08 -1.47
N LYS A 98 5.06 -8.94 -1.12
CA LYS A 98 6.18 -9.67 -1.71
C LYS A 98 6.04 -11.19 -1.57
N GLU A 99 5.43 -11.68 -0.47
CA GLU A 99 5.18 -13.11 -0.25
C GLU A 99 4.21 -13.72 -1.28
N LEU A 100 3.37 -12.90 -1.93
CA LEU A 100 2.43 -13.35 -2.96
C LEU A 100 3.12 -13.81 -4.24
N LYS A 101 4.40 -13.46 -4.42
CA LYS A 101 5.21 -13.80 -5.59
C LYS A 101 4.51 -13.48 -6.92
N LEU A 102 4.02 -12.24 -7.02
CA LEU A 102 3.29 -11.71 -8.18
C LEU A 102 4.06 -11.95 -9.49
N LYS A 103 3.32 -12.37 -10.52
CA LYS A 103 3.80 -12.73 -11.86
C LYS A 103 3.38 -11.74 -12.91
N THR A 104 2.26 -11.05 -12.78
CA THR A 104 1.75 -10.09 -13.77
C THR A 104 1.84 -8.64 -13.29
N LEU A 105 1.86 -8.45 -11.97
CA LEU A 105 2.03 -7.16 -11.29
C LEU A 105 3.44 -6.99 -10.73
N VAL A 106 3.86 -5.74 -10.60
CA VAL A 106 5.16 -5.34 -10.06
C VAL A 106 4.95 -4.37 -8.89
N LEU A 107 5.66 -4.62 -7.79
CA LEU A 107 5.69 -3.75 -6.62
C LEU A 107 6.86 -2.78 -6.73
N HIS A 108 6.57 -1.50 -6.48
CA HIS A 108 7.53 -0.41 -6.46
C HIS A 108 7.44 0.34 -5.13
N TRP A 109 8.56 0.91 -4.72
CA TRP A 109 8.58 1.83 -3.59
C TRP A 109 8.42 3.26 -4.09
N GLY A 110 7.41 3.97 -3.59
CA GLY A 110 7.16 5.37 -3.87
C GLY A 110 7.61 6.26 -2.72
N GLU A 111 8.28 7.35 -3.05
CA GLU A 111 8.66 8.43 -2.12
C GLU A 111 8.13 9.76 -2.64
N ALA A 112 7.51 10.54 -1.75
CA ALA A 112 7.13 11.91 -2.01
C ALA A 112 7.91 12.84 -1.08
N TYR A 113 8.39 13.97 -1.61
CA TYR A 113 9.23 14.96 -0.92
C TYR A 113 10.38 14.37 -0.07
N PRO A 114 11.26 13.55 -0.67
CA PRO A 114 12.34 12.89 0.07
C PRO A 114 13.26 13.92 0.74
N ASN A 115 13.70 13.61 1.97
CA ASN A 115 14.56 14.47 2.80
C ASN A 115 13.91 15.79 3.27
N THR A 116 12.59 15.83 3.37
CA THR A 116 11.86 16.98 3.93
C THR A 116 11.01 16.57 5.13
N SER A 117 10.49 17.53 5.89
CA SER A 117 9.51 17.24 6.96
C SER A 117 8.18 16.70 6.44
N SER A 118 7.94 16.78 5.13
CA SER A 118 6.76 16.31 4.43
C SER A 118 7.02 15.01 3.66
N GLU A 119 8.05 14.25 4.05
CA GLU A 119 8.36 12.97 3.40
C GLU A 119 7.24 11.94 3.67
N ASN A 120 6.76 11.30 2.59
CA ASN A 120 5.88 10.14 2.70
C ASN A 120 6.38 8.99 1.82
N ASN A 121 6.21 7.78 2.34
CA ASN A 121 6.64 6.54 1.73
C ASN A 121 5.41 5.63 1.58
N ALA A 122 5.22 5.07 0.40
CA ALA A 122 4.10 4.21 0.07
C ALA A 122 4.52 3.17 -0.98
N LEU A 123 3.63 2.25 -1.31
CA LEU A 123 3.87 1.31 -2.40
C LEU A 123 3.15 1.79 -3.66
N VAL A 124 3.71 1.46 -4.82
CA VAL A 124 3.03 1.62 -6.11
C VAL A 124 3.01 0.27 -6.80
N VAL A 125 1.86 -0.06 -7.39
CA VAL A 125 1.68 -1.28 -8.17
C VAL A 125 1.48 -0.94 -9.63
N THR A 126 2.23 -1.58 -10.50
CA THR A 126 2.13 -1.45 -11.96
C THR A 126 1.93 -2.83 -12.60
N ALA A 127 1.47 -2.85 -13.85
CA ALA A 127 1.66 -4.01 -14.73
C ALA A 127 3.13 -4.12 -15.18
N ARG A 128 3.55 -5.28 -15.67
CA ARG A 128 4.91 -5.41 -16.22
C ARG A 128 5.17 -4.41 -17.35
N ASN A 129 6.38 -3.84 -17.35
CA ASN A 129 6.83 -2.86 -18.34
C ASN A 129 5.99 -1.57 -18.39
N GLN A 130 5.13 -1.33 -17.41
CA GLN A 130 4.41 -0.08 -17.24
C GLN A 130 5.27 0.93 -16.46
N ARG A 131 5.12 2.22 -16.76
CA ARG A 131 5.80 3.29 -16.03
C ARG A 131 5.26 3.40 -14.61
N PHE A 132 6.09 3.78 -13.65
CA PHE A 132 5.73 3.95 -12.25
C PHE A 132 4.51 4.89 -12.06
N GLU A 133 4.50 6.02 -12.75
CA GLU A 133 3.45 7.05 -12.68
C GLU A 133 2.10 6.61 -13.28
N ASP A 134 2.07 5.51 -14.04
CA ASP A 134 0.83 4.92 -14.55
C ASP A 134 0.26 3.85 -13.60
N GLY A 135 0.94 3.59 -12.48
CA GLY A 135 0.52 2.64 -11.47
C GLY A 135 -0.53 3.17 -10.49
N ILE A 136 -0.86 2.31 -9.52
CA ILE A 136 -1.77 2.59 -8.41
C ILE A 136 -0.96 2.66 -7.12
N LEU A 137 -1.07 3.79 -6.42
CA LEU A 137 -0.47 4.05 -5.10
C LEU A 137 -1.26 3.34 -4.01
N PHE A 138 -0.58 2.69 -3.07
CA PHE A 138 -1.12 2.08 -1.86
C PHE A 138 -0.50 2.75 -0.62
N ASP A 139 -1.31 3.49 0.13
CA ASP A 139 -0.91 4.15 1.38
C ASP A 139 -1.76 3.61 2.54
N ALA A 140 -1.18 2.70 3.33
CA ALA A 140 -1.84 2.16 4.51
C ALA A 140 -1.74 3.09 5.74
N TRP A 141 -0.84 4.07 5.72
CA TRP A 141 -0.58 4.97 6.83
C TRP A 141 -1.58 6.13 6.88
N ARG A 142 -1.84 6.77 5.73
CA ARG A 142 -2.65 8.00 5.60
C ARG A 142 -4.00 7.94 6.28
N ARG A 143 -4.67 6.78 6.22
CA ARG A 143 -5.99 6.55 6.82
C ARG A 143 -5.96 5.50 7.92
N ALA A 144 -4.85 5.40 8.66
CA ALA A 144 -4.70 4.56 9.85
C ALA A 144 -5.12 3.09 9.63
N GLY A 145 -4.64 2.46 8.56
CA GLY A 145 -4.93 1.07 8.22
C GLY A 145 -6.23 0.81 7.47
N ARG A 146 -7.05 1.84 7.19
CA ARG A 146 -7.93 1.80 6.03
C ARG A 146 -7.05 2.07 4.81
N LEU A 147 -6.85 1.08 3.95
CA LEU A 147 -5.98 1.25 2.79
C LEU A 147 -6.47 2.42 1.92
N PHE A 148 -5.64 3.45 1.76
CA PHE A 148 -5.85 4.46 0.73
C PHE A 148 -5.21 3.96 -0.56
N TRP A 149 -5.91 4.14 -1.67
CA TRP A 149 -5.36 3.85 -2.99
C TRP A 149 -5.93 4.79 -4.04
N CYS A 150 -5.11 5.14 -5.01
CA CYS A 150 -5.48 5.96 -6.17
C CYS A 150 -4.45 5.76 -7.30
N PRO A 151 -4.76 6.10 -8.55
CA PRO A 151 -3.73 6.27 -9.57
C PRO A 151 -2.68 7.28 -9.12
N VAL A 152 -1.40 7.03 -9.35
CA VAL A 152 -0.29 7.89 -8.88
C VAL A 152 -0.44 9.34 -9.38
N LYS A 153 -0.91 9.51 -10.61
CA LYS A 153 -1.18 10.82 -11.23
C LYS A 153 -2.38 11.58 -10.66
N LYS A 154 -3.18 10.96 -9.80
CA LYS A 154 -4.42 11.53 -9.23
C LYS A 154 -4.37 11.65 -7.71
N ASP A 155 -3.17 11.63 -7.12
CA ASP A 155 -3.02 11.81 -5.67
C ASP A 155 -3.06 13.30 -5.27
N ASP A 156 -4.21 13.92 -5.53
CA ASP A 156 -4.44 15.36 -5.29
C ASP A 156 -4.57 15.65 -3.79
N GLU A 157 -5.02 14.67 -3.01
CA GLU A 157 -5.15 14.74 -1.54
C GLU A 157 -3.80 15.07 -0.90
N TYR A 158 -2.72 14.47 -1.39
CA TYR A 158 -1.38 14.73 -0.88
C TYR A 158 -0.82 16.11 -1.25
N GLU A 159 -1.16 16.63 -2.44
CA GLU A 159 -0.77 17.99 -2.86
C GLU A 159 -1.46 19.07 -2.01
N VAL A 160 -2.74 18.86 -1.71
CA VAL A 160 -3.57 19.81 -0.95
C VAL A 160 -3.19 19.82 0.53
N GLU A 161 -3.02 18.64 1.15
CA GLU A 161 -2.64 18.53 2.58
C GLU A 161 -1.34 19.26 2.89
N GLN A 162 -0.39 19.27 1.96
CA GLN A 162 0.91 19.91 2.14
C GLN A 162 0.97 21.38 1.68
N HIS A 163 -0.17 21.97 1.29
CA HIS A 163 -0.32 23.39 0.94
C HIS A 163 0.55 23.88 -0.24
N TYR A 164 0.97 22.98 -1.13
CA TYR A 164 1.84 23.32 -2.26
C TYR A 164 1.09 23.73 -3.54
N GLY A 165 -0.25 23.75 -3.51
CA GLY A 165 -1.08 24.06 -4.67
C GLY A 165 -1.19 22.88 -5.63
N HIS A 166 -2.25 22.86 -6.44
CA HIS A 166 -2.52 21.77 -7.36
C HIS A 166 -1.63 21.91 -8.61
N SER A 167 -0.44 21.32 -8.57
CA SER A 167 0.54 21.44 -9.66
C SER A 167 0.17 20.55 -10.86
N GLY A 168 -0.69 19.56 -10.63
CA GLY A 168 -1.03 18.53 -11.62
C GLY A 168 0.13 17.58 -11.92
N ILE A 169 1.26 17.72 -11.21
CA ILE A 169 2.45 16.89 -11.33
C ILE A 169 2.57 16.08 -10.05
N THR A 170 2.33 14.78 -10.16
CA THR A 170 2.54 13.86 -9.04
C THR A 170 3.97 13.98 -8.49
N MET A 171 4.05 14.18 -7.17
CA MET A 171 5.32 14.31 -6.43
C MET A 171 5.94 12.97 -6.08
N TRP A 172 5.22 11.88 -6.32
CA TRP A 172 5.71 10.53 -6.13
C TRP A 172 6.84 10.23 -7.12
N ARG A 173 7.94 9.72 -6.59
CA ARG A 173 9.10 9.22 -7.34
C ARG A 173 9.41 7.81 -6.89
N GLU A 174 9.87 7.00 -7.83
CA GLU A 174 10.30 5.65 -7.50
C GLU A 174 11.64 5.67 -6.76
N ASN A 175 11.72 4.95 -5.63
CA ASN A 175 12.99 4.61 -5.02
C ASN A 175 13.46 3.25 -5.52
N THR A 176 14.41 3.26 -6.45
CA THR A 176 14.89 2.05 -7.13
C THR A 176 15.53 1.03 -6.19
N LYS A 177 16.17 1.47 -5.11
CA LYS A 177 16.79 0.57 -4.12
C LYS A 177 15.74 -0.25 -3.37
N TRP A 178 14.69 0.41 -2.89
CA TRP A 178 13.60 -0.26 -2.19
C TRP A 178 12.69 -1.04 -3.14
N SER A 179 12.48 -0.56 -4.37
CA SER A 179 11.83 -1.33 -5.44
C SER A 179 12.58 -2.63 -5.73
N ALA A 180 13.92 -2.60 -5.82
CA ALA A 180 14.72 -3.81 -6.02
C ALA A 180 14.49 -4.83 -4.89
N TRP A 181 14.47 -4.37 -3.63
CA TRP A 181 14.14 -5.24 -2.49
C TRP A 181 12.75 -5.87 -2.61
N LEU A 182 11.73 -5.13 -3.06
CA LEU A 182 10.39 -5.68 -3.28
C LEU A 182 10.35 -6.77 -4.36
N GLN A 183 11.31 -6.75 -5.30
CA GLN A 183 11.34 -7.61 -6.48
C GLN A 183 12.35 -8.76 -6.40
N GLU A 184 13.18 -8.84 -5.35
CA GLU A 184 14.24 -9.86 -5.19
C GLU A 184 13.78 -11.32 -5.46
N TYR A 185 12.53 -11.67 -5.15
CA TYR A 185 12.01 -13.02 -5.38
C TYR A 185 11.90 -13.37 -6.87
N GLN A 186 11.68 -12.37 -7.74
CA GLN A 186 11.60 -12.55 -9.19
C GLN A 186 13.00 -12.82 -9.76
N THR A 187 14.02 -12.10 -9.30
CA THR A 187 15.42 -12.33 -9.68
C THR A 187 15.86 -13.75 -9.32
N ALA A 188 15.48 -14.24 -8.14
CA ALA A 188 15.78 -15.61 -7.72
C ALA A 188 15.09 -16.69 -8.56
N GLN A 189 13.93 -16.40 -9.14
CA GLN A 189 13.20 -17.31 -10.03
C GLN A 189 13.69 -17.27 -11.48
N GLN A 190 14.34 -16.18 -11.90
CA GLN A 190 14.86 -16.01 -13.26
C GLN A 190 16.27 -16.57 -13.44
N THR A 191 17.04 -16.81 -12.38
CA THR A 191 18.33 -17.52 -12.47
C THR A 191 18.11 -18.97 -12.89
N PRO A 192 18.51 -19.40 -14.10
CA PRO A 192 18.44 -20.80 -14.48
C PRO A 192 19.46 -21.61 -13.66
N GLN A 193 19.23 -22.92 -13.55
CA GLN A 193 20.23 -23.92 -13.17
C GLN A 193 21.38 -23.98 -14.19
N THR A 194 22.11 -22.89 -14.41
CA THR A 194 23.29 -22.80 -15.28
C THR A 194 24.57 -23.21 -14.55
N ALA A 195 24.46 -24.08 -13.53
CA ALA A 195 25.60 -24.66 -12.82
C ALA A 195 25.86 -26.15 -13.16
N ASN A 196 25.02 -26.80 -13.97
CA ASN A 196 25.17 -28.23 -14.31
C ASN A 196 25.39 -28.51 -15.81
N ALA A 197 26.05 -27.60 -16.53
CA ALA A 197 26.40 -27.83 -17.93
C ALA A 197 27.82 -27.33 -18.25
N LEU A 198 28.83 -27.86 -17.56
CA LEU A 198 30.21 -27.90 -18.04
C LEU A 198 30.89 -29.15 -17.44
N ALA A 199 30.76 -30.27 -18.17
CA ALA A 199 31.56 -31.48 -17.95
C ALA A 199 32.98 -31.29 -18.55
N PRO A 200 33.92 -32.19 -18.22
CA PRO A 200 34.57 -32.89 -19.32
C PRO A 200 34.58 -34.42 -19.15
N ARG A 201 34.73 -35.07 -20.31
CA ARG A 201 34.87 -36.51 -20.53
C ARG A 201 36.10 -37.10 -19.84
#